data_AF-A0A8S2ZL92-F1
#
_entry.id   AF-A0A8S2ZL92-F1
#
_cell.length_a   1.000
_cell.length_b   1.000
_cell.length_c   1.000
_cell.angle_alpha   90.00
_cell.angle_beta   90.00
_cell.angle_gamma   90.00
#
_symmetry.space_group_name_H-M   'P 1'
#
loop_
_entity.id
_entity.type
_entity.pdbx_description
1 polymer ?
#
loop_
_entity_poly.entity_id
_entity_poly.type
_entity_poly.pdbx_seq_one_letter_code
_entity_poly.pdbx_strand_id
1 'polypeptide(L)'
;ACEFSIKKNSSKHLDISRLFIYYNARVKEGTPSYEDDGTTIVAAVEALEKSGCCKEETWPYDPTMVGQKPSKQAYEEAMRYRVSEKLSVDTDLGIMKACLARGLPFVFGI
;
A
#
# COMPACT_ATOMS: atom_id res chain seq x y z
N ALA A 1 -6.74 -3.25 -2.69
CA ALA A 1 -6.04 -4.52 -2.98
C ALA A 1 -5.40 -5.14 -1.73
N CYS A 2 -4.55 -4.41 -1.00
CA CYS A 2 -3.83 -4.96 0.18
C CYS A 2 -4.77 -5.49 1.29
N GLU A 3 -5.73 -4.71 1.76
CA GLU A 3 -6.71 -5.14 2.78
C GLU A 3 -7.51 -6.38 2.35
N PHE A 4 -7.89 -6.45 1.07
CA PHE A 4 -8.56 -7.62 0.51
C PHE A 4 -7.68 -8.87 0.61
N SER A 5 -6.40 -8.76 0.23
CA SER A 5 -5.45 -9.87 0.34
C SER A 5 -5.24 -10.31 1.79
N ILE A 6 -5.16 -9.36 2.74
CA ILE A 6 -5.09 -9.65 4.18
C ILE A 6 -6.33 -10.41 4.63
N LYS A 7 -7.53 -9.93 4.26
CA LYS A 7 -8.80 -10.58 4.60
C LYS A 7 -8.90 -11.99 4.03
N LYS A 8 -8.48 -12.18 2.77
CA LYS A 8 -8.46 -13.49 2.11
C LYS A 8 -7.54 -14.49 2.82
N ASN A 9 -6.36 -14.05 3.25
CA ASN A 9 -5.32 -14.94 3.80
C ASN A 9 -5.46 -15.18 5.30
N SER A 10 -6.09 -14.27 6.05
CA SER A 10 -6.16 -14.34 7.52
C SER A 10 -7.59 -14.38 8.09
N SER A 11 -8.61 -14.24 7.24
CA SER A 11 -10.01 -14.04 7.64
C SER A 11 -10.26 -12.82 8.54
N LYS A 12 -9.27 -11.93 8.69
CA LYS A 12 -9.36 -10.69 9.46
C LYS A 12 -9.51 -9.50 8.53
N HIS A 13 -10.49 -8.66 8.81
CA HIS A 13 -10.58 -7.35 8.20
C HIS A 13 -9.73 -6.37 9.01
N LEU A 14 -8.88 -5.61 8.32
CA LEU A 14 -8.04 -4.57 8.89
C LEU A 14 -8.10 -3.37 7.95
N ASP A 15 -8.30 -2.19 8.53
CA ASP A 15 -8.11 -0.93 7.85
C ASP A 15 -6.62 -0.57 7.92
N ILE A 16 -5.98 -0.35 6.79
CA ILE A 16 -4.55 -0.04 6.72
C ILE A 16 -4.31 1.44 6.46
N SER A 17 -3.26 1.98 7.07
CA SER A 17 -2.92 3.39 6.97
C SER A 17 -2.55 3.79 5.54
N ARG A 18 -3.42 4.56 4.90
CA ARG A 18 -3.14 5.15 3.58
C ARG A 18 -1.97 6.14 3.61
N LEU A 19 -1.84 6.94 4.69
CA LEU A 19 -0.75 7.90 4.84
C LEU A 19 0.60 7.22 5.01
N PHE A 20 0.65 6.09 5.72
CA PHE A 20 1.89 5.33 5.87
C PHE A 20 2.42 4.87 4.51
N ILE A 21 1.55 4.29 3.68
CA ILE A 21 1.90 3.83 2.33
C ILE A 21 2.33 5.01 1.47
N TYR A 22 1.55 6.10 1.49
CA TYR A 22 1.81 7.29 0.70
C TYR A 22 3.13 7.98 1.05
N TYR A 23 3.43 8.15 2.34
CA TYR A 23 4.70 8.71 2.80
C TYR A 23 5.89 7.86 2.34
N ASN A 24 5.82 6.53 2.53
CA ASN A 24 6.91 5.63 2.15
C ASN A 24 7.12 5.56 0.63
N ALA A 25 6.05 5.67 -0.16
CA ALA A 25 6.12 5.70 -1.62
C ALA A 25 6.86 6.96 -2.12
N ARG A 26 6.50 8.15 -1.59
CA ARG A 26 7.19 9.40 -1.93
C ARG A 26 8.65 9.44 -1.48
N VAL A 27 8.95 8.93 -0.28
CA VAL A 27 10.35 8.75 0.19
C VAL A 27 11.13 7.86 -0.77
N LYS A 28 10.49 6.82 -1.35
CA LYS A 28 11.13 5.96 -2.33
C LYS A 28 11.42 6.67 -3.65
N GLU A 29 10.51 7.51 -4.11
CA GLU A 29 10.67 8.32 -5.33
C GLU A 29 11.67 9.46 -5.17
N GLY A 30 12.08 9.77 -3.93
CA GLY A 30 12.97 10.90 -3.63
C GLY A 30 12.24 12.24 -3.62
N THR A 31 10.90 12.22 -3.66
CA THR A 31 10.06 13.41 -3.57
C THR A 31 10.11 13.97 -2.15
N PRO A 32 10.26 15.29 -1.97
CA PRO A 32 10.20 15.90 -0.65
C PRO A 32 8.87 15.60 0.04
N SER A 33 8.90 15.13 1.29
CA SER A 33 7.66 14.71 1.96
C SER A 33 6.68 15.86 2.19
N TYR A 34 7.14 17.11 2.20
CA TYR A 34 6.29 18.30 2.35
C TYR A 34 5.53 18.69 1.08
N GLU A 35 5.82 18.07 -0.07
CA GLU A 35 5.14 18.33 -1.35
C GLU A 35 4.10 17.22 -1.62
N ASP A 36 2.84 17.62 -1.83
CA ASP A 36 1.74 16.69 -2.10
C ASP A 36 1.54 16.48 -3.60
N ASP A 37 2.54 15.88 -4.26
CA ASP A 37 2.60 15.71 -5.72
C ASP A 37 2.13 14.33 -6.21
N GLY A 38 1.49 13.56 -5.33
CA GLY A 38 1.12 12.18 -5.62
C GLY A 38 2.32 11.23 -5.52
N THR A 39 2.11 10.01 -6.02
CA THR A 39 3.13 8.96 -6.14
C THR A 39 2.67 7.95 -7.19
N THR A 40 3.57 7.13 -7.71
CA THR A 40 3.22 6.06 -8.64
C THR A 40 2.67 4.83 -7.93
N ILE A 41 1.83 4.06 -8.61
CA ILE A 41 1.35 2.75 -8.13
C ILE A 41 2.54 1.82 -7.88
N VAL A 42 3.56 1.86 -8.73
CA VAL A 42 4.78 1.06 -8.58
C VAL A 42 5.49 1.39 -7.28
N ALA A 43 5.71 2.68 -6.98
CA ALA A 43 6.33 3.09 -5.71
C ALA A 43 5.50 2.68 -4.49
N ALA A 44 4.16 2.78 -4.56
CA ALA A 44 3.28 2.34 -3.48
C ALA A 44 3.35 0.82 -3.23
N VAL A 45 3.35 0.00 -4.29
CA VAL A 45 3.51 -1.47 -4.17
C VAL A 45 4.88 -1.81 -3.60
N GLU A 46 5.92 -1.10 -4.02
CA GLU A 46 7.27 -1.31 -3.51
C GLU A 46 7.46 -0.85 -2.07
N ALA A 47 6.75 0.19 -1.64
CA ALA A 47 6.68 0.60 -0.25
C ALA A 47 6.02 -0.50 0.61
N LEU A 48 4.98 -1.16 0.09
CA LEU A 48 4.35 -2.31 0.76
C LEU A 48 5.28 -3.54 0.86
N GLU A 49 6.15 -3.78 -0.13
CA GLU A 49 7.16 -4.84 -0.06
C GLU A 49 8.24 -4.51 0.97
N LYS A 50 8.77 -3.27 0.96
CA LYS A 50 9.91 -2.85 1.77
C LYS A 50 9.53 -2.57 3.22
N SER A 51 8.49 -1.77 3.44
CA SER A 51 8.08 -1.25 4.74
C SER A 51 6.80 -1.91 5.27
N GLY A 52 6.01 -2.55 4.42
CA GLY A 52 4.70 -3.09 4.79
C GLY A 52 3.65 -2.01 4.96
N CYS A 53 2.61 -2.29 5.75
CA CYS A 53 1.59 -1.32 6.14
C CYS A 53 1.17 -1.49 7.61
N CYS A 54 1.02 -0.39 8.33
CA CYS A 54 0.40 -0.39 9.65
C CYS A 54 -1.12 -0.20 9.55
N LYS A 55 -1.83 -0.37 10.66
CA LYS A 55 -3.27 -0.09 10.71
C LYS A 55 -3.55 1.40 10.66
N GLU A 56 -4.72 1.76 10.15
CA GLU A 56 -5.25 3.13 10.18
C GLU A 56 -5.35 3.65 11.63
N GLU A 57 -5.65 2.78 12.61
CA GLU A 57 -5.64 3.13 14.05
C GLU A 57 -4.26 3.57 14.56
N THR A 58 -3.17 2.98 14.04
CA THR A 58 -1.79 3.26 14.47
C THR A 58 -1.25 4.53 13.80
N TRP A 59 -1.66 4.80 12.57
CA TRP A 59 -1.29 6.00 11.83
C TRP A 59 -2.50 6.53 11.04
N PRO A 60 -3.36 7.33 11.70
CA PRO A 60 -4.63 7.74 11.12
C PRO A 60 -4.45 8.76 10.00
N TYR A 61 -5.41 8.79 9.09
CA TYR A 61 -5.50 9.82 8.07
C TYR A 61 -5.83 11.17 8.69
N ASP A 62 -4.82 12.02 8.72
CA ASP A 62 -4.92 13.46 8.94
C ASP A 62 -4.19 14.17 7.79
N PRO A 63 -4.88 14.99 6.96
CA PRO A 63 -4.26 15.73 5.87
C PRO A 63 -3.05 16.58 6.29
N THR A 64 -3.02 17.07 7.54
CA THR A 64 -1.89 17.86 8.07
C THR A 64 -0.65 17.00 8.35
N MET A 65 -0.81 15.68 8.36
CA MET A 65 0.25 14.70 8.57
C MET A 65 0.83 14.13 7.26
N VAL A 66 0.36 14.58 6.09
CA VAL A 66 0.84 14.09 4.78
C VAL A 66 2.38 14.13 4.69
N GLY A 67 3.01 15.22 5.13
CA GLY A 67 4.47 15.33 5.10
C GLY A 67 5.21 14.80 6.32
N GLN A 68 4.49 14.29 7.31
CA GLN A 68 5.07 13.82 8.56
C GLN A 68 5.51 12.36 8.45
N LYS A 69 6.72 12.09 8.96
CA LYS A 69 7.24 10.72 9.02
C LYS A 69 6.41 9.88 10.00
N PRO A 70 5.97 8.67 9.61
CA PRO A 70 5.29 7.76 10.52
C PRO A 70 6.10 7.44 11.76
N SER A 71 5.40 7.23 12.88
CA SER A 71 6.00 6.89 14.16
C SER A 71 6.79 5.58 14.09
N LYS A 72 7.76 5.39 15.01
CA LYS A 72 8.50 4.13 15.12
C LYS A 72 7.56 2.94 15.33
N GLN A 73 6.51 3.13 16.13
CA GLN A 73 5.47 2.12 16.37
C GLN A 73 4.74 1.72 15.07
N ALA A 74 4.43 2.69 14.19
CA ALA A 74 3.84 2.40 12.90
C ALA A 74 4.75 1.52 12.04
N TYR A 75 6.05 1.82 11.98
CA TYR A 75 7.00 0.96 11.26
C TYR A 75 7.14 -0.44 11.87
N GLU A 76 7.17 -0.56 13.20
CA GLU A 76 7.23 -1.86 13.88
C GLU A 76 5.99 -2.71 13.64
N GLU A 77 4.79 -2.11 13.64
CA GLU A 77 3.56 -2.81 13.26
C GLU A 77 3.55 -3.19 11.78
N ALA A 78 4.03 -2.30 10.91
CA ALA A 78 3.98 -2.48 9.46
C ALA A 78 4.74 -3.72 8.98
N MET A 79 5.81 -4.10 9.69
CA MET A 79 6.60 -5.30 9.39
C MET A 79 5.80 -6.61 9.45
N ARG A 80 4.64 -6.62 10.12
CA ARG A 80 3.72 -7.76 10.23
C ARG A 80 2.86 -7.94 8.98
N TYR A 81 2.69 -6.90 8.17
CA TYR A 81 1.81 -6.87 7.01
C TYR A 81 2.59 -6.42 5.76
N ARG A 82 3.63 -7.19 5.40
CA ARG A 82 4.43 -6.98 4.19
C ARG A 82 3.89 -7.76 3.01
N VAL A 83 3.99 -7.16 1.83
CA VAL A 83 3.76 -7.86 0.57
C VAL A 83 4.97 -8.74 0.29
N SER A 84 4.75 -10.05 0.14
CA SER A 84 5.80 -11.02 -0.17
C SER A 84 6.04 -11.20 -1.66
N GLU A 85 5.05 -10.89 -2.49
CA GLU A 85 5.10 -11.09 -3.94
C GLU A 85 4.25 -10.03 -4.63
N LYS A 86 4.79 -9.45 -5.70
CA LYS A 86 4.08 -8.58 -6.65
C LYS A 86 4.18 -9.16 -8.05
N LEU A 87 3.13 -8.95 -8.83
CA LEU A 87 3.07 -9.35 -10.24
C LEU A 87 2.56 -8.17 -11.06
N SER A 88 3.13 -8.00 -12.25
CA SER A 88 2.57 -7.08 -13.24
C SER A 88 1.43 -7.78 -13.98
N VAL A 89 0.36 -7.04 -14.27
CA VAL A 89 -0.79 -7.52 -15.02
C VAL A 89 -0.78 -6.80 -16.35
N ASP A 90 -0.68 -7.55 -17.45
CA ASP A 90 -0.75 -6.97 -18.78
C ASP A 90 -2.10 -6.31 -19.02
N THR A 91 -2.12 -5.25 -19.83
CA THR A 91 -3.33 -4.52 -20.21
C THR A 91 -4.14 -5.30 -21.25
N ASP A 92 -4.58 -6.48 -20.84
CA ASP A 92 -5.43 -7.39 -21.60
C ASP A 92 -6.66 -7.76 -20.78
N LEU A 93 -7.84 -7.59 -21.36
CA LEU A 93 -9.11 -7.82 -20.67
C LEU A 93 -9.28 -9.28 -20.22
N GLY A 94 -8.77 -10.24 -20.99
CA GLY A 94 -8.81 -11.66 -20.65
C GLY A 94 -7.96 -11.97 -19.43
N ILE A 95 -6.74 -11.45 -19.39
CA ILE A 95 -5.81 -11.57 -18.25
C ILE A 95 -6.40 -10.92 -17.01
N MET A 96 -6.89 -9.69 -17.12
CA MET A 96 -7.50 -8.97 -16.00
C MET A 96 -8.71 -9.73 -15.42
N LYS A 97 -9.59 -10.27 -16.27
CA LYS A 97 -10.71 -11.12 -15.83
C LYS A 97 -10.23 -12.40 -15.14
N ALA A 98 -9.19 -13.05 -15.68
CA ALA A 98 -8.62 -14.27 -15.09
C ALA A 98 -8.01 -14.01 -13.70
N CYS A 99 -7.34 -12.87 -13.49
CA CYS A 99 -6.84 -12.46 -12.17
C CYS A 99 -7.97 -12.36 -11.15
N LEU A 100 -9.06 -11.66 -11.50
CA LEU A 100 -10.22 -11.51 -10.61
C LEU A 100 -10.91 -12.84 -10.33
N ALA A 101 -11.07 -13.70 -11.34
CA ALA A 101 -11.67 -15.03 -11.19
C ALA A 101 -10.87 -15.93 -10.21
N ARG A 102 -9.55 -15.74 -10.12
CA ARG A 102 -8.68 -16.42 -9.13
C ARG A 102 -8.69 -15.73 -7.76
N GLY A 103 -9.47 -14.67 -7.60
CA GLY A 103 -9.52 -13.86 -6.40
C GLY A 103 -8.20 -13.14 -6.11
N LEU A 104 -7.47 -12.75 -7.15
CA LEU A 104 -6.25 -11.94 -7.06
C LEU A 104 -6.61 -10.49 -7.40
N PRO A 105 -6.67 -9.57 -6.42
CA PRO A 105 -6.92 -8.17 -6.71
C PRO A 105 -5.70 -7.54 -7.39
N PHE A 106 -5.93 -6.56 -8.24
CA PHE A 106 -4.88 -5.71 -8.81
C PHE A 106 -5.27 -4.23 -8.74
N VAL A 107 -4.33 -3.35 -9.04
CA VAL A 107 -4.48 -1.89 -9.07
C VAL A 107 -3.95 -1.37 -10.40
N PHE A 108 -4.55 -0.31 -10.94
CA PHE A 108 -4.15 0.34 -12.18
C PHE A 108 -4.54 1.82 -12.16
N GLY A 109 -3.96 2.64 -13.05
CA GLY A 109 -4.30 4.06 -13.22
C GLY A 109 -5.13 4.28 -14.49
N ILE A 110 -5.97 5.31 -14.49
CA ILE A 110 -6.83 5.74 -15.61
C ILE A 110 -6.79 7.25 -15.77
#